data_AF-U5H407-F1
#
_entry.id   AF-U5H407-F1
#
_cell.length_a   1.000
_cell.length_b   1.000
_cell.length_c   1.000
_cell.angle_alpha   90.00
_cell.angle_beta   90.00
_cell.angle_gamma   90.00
#
_symmetry.space_group_name_H-M   'P 1'
#
loop_
_entity.id
_entity.type
_entity.pdbx_description
1 polymer ?
#
loop_
_entity_poly.entity_id
_entity_poly.type
_entity_poly.pdbx_seq_one_letter_code
_entity_poly.pdbx_strand_id
1 'polypeptide(L)'
;MARLVETTPPSPRTGPLILPSSNHAYQNVVEMPSNKSFRTKVVLAKAGKVNRPIPQWFRLKADTKLQYNAKRRHWRRTKLNL
;
A
#
# COMPACT_ATOMS: atom_id res chain seq x y z
N MET A 1 -37.36 47.67 15.09
CA MET A 1 -37.55 46.44 15.89
C MET A 1 -37.63 45.23 14.95
N ALA A 2 -36.52 44.52 14.74
CA ALA A 2 -36.50 43.11 14.30
C ALA A 2 -35.06 42.62 14.48
N ARG A 3 -34.88 41.58 15.31
CA ARG A 3 -33.58 41.10 15.81
C ARG A 3 -32.80 40.36 14.72
N LEU A 4 -31.50 40.62 14.66
CA LEU A 4 -30.52 39.79 13.96
C LEU A 4 -30.58 38.38 14.56
N VAL A 5 -30.85 37.36 13.74
CA VAL A 5 -30.76 35.97 14.18
C VAL A 5 -29.30 35.55 14.04
N GLU A 6 -28.63 35.37 15.18
CA GLU A 6 -27.28 34.82 15.22
C GLU A 6 -27.36 33.32 14.87
N THR A 7 -26.95 32.95 13.65
CA THR A 7 -26.72 31.55 13.30
C THR A 7 -25.31 31.17 13.76
N THR A 8 -25.16 30.84 15.04
CA THR A 8 -23.93 30.21 15.54
C THR A 8 -23.78 28.84 14.87
N PRO A 9 -22.65 28.51 14.22
CA PRO A 9 -22.44 27.15 13.73
C PRO A 9 -22.38 26.18 14.92
N PRO A 10 -22.98 24.98 14.83
CA PRO A 10 -22.85 24.01 15.91
C PRO A 10 -21.38 23.63 16.06
N SER A 11 -20.82 23.91 17.24
CA SER A 11 -19.52 23.41 17.67
C SER A 11 -19.46 21.90 17.40
N PRO A 12 -18.38 21.36 16.80
CA PRO A 12 -18.22 19.92 16.71
C PRO A 12 -18.22 19.42 18.14
N ARG A 13 -19.26 18.64 18.46
CA ARG A 13 -19.46 17.96 19.73
C ARG A 13 -18.31 16.96 19.86
N THR A 14 -17.16 17.45 20.30
CA THR A 14 -16.00 16.64 20.65
C THR A 14 -16.42 15.85 21.87
N GLY A 15 -17.00 14.67 21.63
CA GLY A 15 -17.09 13.63 22.65
C GLY A 15 -15.69 13.40 23.23
N PRO A 16 -15.57 12.80 24.43
CA PRO A 16 -14.28 12.55 25.02
C PRO A 16 -13.43 11.81 23.98
N LEU A 17 -12.30 12.43 23.58
CA LEU A 17 -11.27 11.74 22.85
C LEU A 17 -10.82 10.62 23.78
N ILE A 18 -11.37 9.43 23.58
CA ILE A 18 -10.74 8.21 24.07
C ILE A 18 -9.44 8.16 23.26
N LEU A 19 -8.40 8.81 23.80
CA LEU A 19 -7.04 8.55 23.40
C LEU A 19 -6.92 7.03 23.46
N PRO A 20 -6.61 6.33 22.34
CA PRO A 20 -6.34 4.92 22.41
C PRO A 20 -5.22 4.78 23.46
N SER A 21 -5.54 4.10 24.57
CA SER A 21 -4.58 3.77 25.62
C SER A 21 -3.30 3.31 24.93
N SER A 22 -2.22 4.04 25.17
CA SER A 22 -0.96 4.01 24.43
C SER A 22 -0.16 2.71 24.60
N ASN A 23 -0.83 1.60 24.96
CA ASN A 23 -0.24 0.31 25.27
C ASN A 23 -0.58 -0.79 24.23
N HIS A 24 -1.19 -0.45 23.09
CA HIS A 24 -1.30 -1.37 21.95
C HIS A 24 -0.21 -1.21 20.89
N ALA A 25 0.72 -0.25 21.06
CA ALA A 25 1.73 0.08 20.06
C ALA A 25 2.90 -0.92 19.95
N TYR A 26 3.01 -1.92 20.84
CA TYR A 26 4.17 -2.82 20.90
C TYR A 26 3.85 -4.29 21.20
N GLN A 27 2.67 -4.78 20.82
CA GLN A 27 2.54 -6.24 20.66
C GLN A 27 3.04 -6.60 19.26
N ASN A 28 4.37 -6.67 19.11
CA ASN A 28 5.04 -7.39 18.03
C ASN A 28 4.74 -8.88 18.22
N VAL A 29 3.48 -9.28 18.02
CA VAL A 29 3.16 -10.67 17.79
C VAL A 29 3.89 -10.99 16.48
N VAL A 30 4.99 -11.73 16.58
CA VAL A 30 5.73 -12.22 15.42
C VAL A 30 4.77 -13.15 14.68
N GLU A 31 3.95 -12.57 13.81
CA GLU A 31 3.02 -13.32 12.98
C GLU A 31 3.89 -14.17 12.06
N MET A 32 4.05 -15.43 12.43
CA MET A 32 4.90 -16.34 11.68
C MET A 32 4.36 -16.45 10.27
N PRO A 33 5.18 -16.19 9.24
CA PRO A 33 4.74 -16.35 7.88
C PRO A 33 4.39 -17.82 7.64
N SER A 34 3.44 -18.06 6.73
CA SER A 34 3.08 -19.40 6.27
C SER A 34 4.33 -20.22 5.92
N ASN A 35 4.40 -21.46 6.43
CA ASN A 35 5.46 -22.40 6.09
C ASN A 35 5.33 -22.81 4.61
N LYS A 36 6.38 -22.55 3.82
CA LYS A 36 6.42 -22.81 2.37
C LYS A 36 7.67 -23.60 2.01
N SER A 37 7.55 -24.48 1.03
CA SER A 37 8.68 -25.22 0.46
C SER A 37 9.72 -24.27 -0.15
N PHE A 38 10.98 -24.73 -0.24
CA PHE A 38 12.04 -23.96 -0.88
C PHE A 38 11.74 -23.63 -2.35
N ARG A 39 11.19 -24.59 -3.11
CA ARG A 39 10.81 -24.38 -4.52
C ARG A 39 9.80 -23.24 -4.66
N THR A 40 8.75 -23.24 -3.83
CA THR A 40 7.74 -22.16 -3.82
C THR A 40 8.38 -20.82 -3.47
N LYS A 41 9.26 -20.77 -2.46
CA LYS A 41 9.97 -19.54 -2.07
C LYS A 41 10.83 -18.99 -3.20
N VAL A 42 11.54 -19.83 -3.95
CA VAL A 42 12.36 -19.41 -5.10
C VAL A 42 11.48 -18.80 -6.19
N VAL A 43 10.34 -19.42 -6.52
CA VAL A 43 9.42 -18.87 -7.53
C VAL A 43 8.84 -17.53 -7.08
N LEU A 44 8.43 -17.41 -5.81
CA LEU A 44 7.94 -16.16 -5.24
C LEU A 44 9.01 -15.05 -5.26
N ALA A 45 10.25 -15.39 -4.91
CA ALA A 45 11.38 -14.46 -4.94
C ALA A 45 11.66 -13.97 -6.36
N LYS A 46 11.67 -14.88 -7.35
CA LYS A 46 11.84 -14.52 -8.77
C LYS A 46 10.70 -13.67 -9.28
N ALA A 47 9.45 -14.02 -8.96
CA ALA A 47 8.26 -13.25 -9.30
C ALA A 47 8.30 -11.84 -8.68
N GLY A 48 8.81 -11.73 -7.46
CA GLY A 48 9.12 -10.45 -6.82
C GLY A 48 10.14 -9.67 -7.63
N LYS A 49 11.30 -10.26 -7.95
CA LYS A 49 12.42 -9.60 -8.65
C LYS A 49 12.05 -9.08 -10.03
N VAL A 50 11.29 -9.82 -10.83
CA VAL A 50 10.90 -9.40 -12.20
C VAL A 50 9.83 -8.30 -12.22
N ASN A 51 9.05 -8.16 -11.14
CA ASN A 51 7.96 -7.20 -11.06
C ASN A 51 8.48 -5.79 -10.67
N ARG A 52 9.27 -5.18 -11.56
CA ARG A 52 9.92 -3.88 -11.36
C ARG A 52 9.68 -2.96 -12.57
N PRO A 53 9.64 -1.63 -12.37
CA PRO A 53 9.58 -0.67 -13.47
C PRO A 53 10.88 -0.69 -14.28
N ILE A 54 10.81 -0.24 -15.53
CA ILE A 54 11.99 -0.08 -16.39
C ILE A 54 12.88 1.05 -15.83
N PRO A 55 14.21 0.87 -15.76
CA PRO A 55 15.13 1.93 -15.33
C PRO A 55 15.08 3.16 -16.22
N GLN A 56 15.25 4.35 -15.64
CA GLN A 56 15.16 5.62 -16.38
C GLN A 56 16.21 5.73 -17.49
N TRP A 57 17.47 5.38 -17.22
CA TRP A 57 18.54 5.45 -18.21
C TRP A 57 18.26 4.58 -19.45
N PHE A 58 17.52 3.48 -19.30
CA PHE A 58 17.16 2.61 -20.42
C PHE A 58 16.15 3.27 -21.36
N ARG A 59 15.25 4.11 -20.83
CA ARG A 59 14.29 4.89 -21.64
C ARG A 59 14.98 5.97 -22.47
N LEU A 60 16.14 6.44 -22.01
CA LEU A 60 16.93 7.47 -22.68
C LEU A 60 17.84 6.89 -23.77
N LYS A 61 17.89 5.55 -23.94
CA LYS A 61 18.66 4.95 -25.03
C LYS A 61 17.96 5.16 -26.37
N ALA A 62 18.72 5.68 -27.33
CA ALA A 62 18.30 5.75 -28.73
C ALA A 62 17.93 4.34 -29.27
N ASP A 63 17.02 4.31 -30.24
CA ASP A 63 16.55 3.09 -30.93
C ASP A 63 15.89 2.03 -30.05
N THR A 64 15.28 2.44 -28.92
CA THR A 64 14.47 1.55 -28.09
C THR A 64 13.01 2.03 -28.00
N LYS A 65 12.07 1.16 -28.37
CA LYS A 65 10.61 1.44 -28.33
C LYS A 65 9.96 1.11 -26.98
N LEU A 66 10.69 0.44 -26.08
CA LEU A 66 10.15 -0.09 -24.82
C LEU A 66 10.15 1.00 -23.72
N GLN A 67 8.97 1.58 -23.44
CA GLN A 67 8.80 2.65 -22.44
C GLN A 67 8.36 2.16 -21.04
N TYR A 68 7.66 1.03 -20.99
CA TYR A 68 7.16 0.43 -19.75
C TYR A 68 7.24 -1.09 -19.79
N ASN A 69 7.21 -1.74 -18.62
CA ASN A 69 7.22 -3.18 -18.51
C ASN A 69 5.80 -3.72 -18.69
N ALA A 70 5.47 -4.17 -19.91
CA ALA A 70 4.15 -4.73 -20.24
C ALA A 70 3.80 -5.99 -19.42
N LYS A 71 4.81 -6.73 -18.95
CA LYS A 71 4.63 -7.95 -18.14
C LYS A 71 4.58 -7.67 -16.63
N ARG A 72 4.56 -6.40 -16.21
CA ARG A 72 4.44 -6.03 -14.80
C ARG A 72 3.07 -6.45 -14.26
N ARG A 73 3.04 -6.99 -13.04
CA ARG A 73 1.84 -7.61 -12.45
C ARG A 73 1.42 -6.91 -11.16
N HIS A 74 0.13 -6.71 -10.94
CA HIS A 74 -0.40 -6.28 -9.64
C HIS A 74 -1.05 -7.46 -8.89
N TRP A 75 -0.70 -7.67 -7.62
CA TRP A 75 -1.11 -8.85 -6.85
C TRP A 75 -2.61 -8.91 -6.55
N ARG A 76 -3.31 -7.77 -6.51
CA ARG A 76 -4.77 -7.74 -6.36
C ARG A 76 -5.50 -8.10 -7.66
N ARG A 77 -4.93 -7.77 -8.83
CA ARG A 77 -5.58 -7.97 -10.14
C ARG A 77 -5.28 -9.32 -10.78
N THR A 78 -4.03 -9.79 -10.71
CA THR A 78 -3.61 -11.03 -11.38
C THR A 78 -2.81 -11.92 -10.44
N LYS A 79 -3.22 -13.19 -10.32
CA LYS A 79 -2.61 -14.18 -9.43
C LYS A 79 -1.46 -14.93 -10.11
N LEU A 80 -0.64 -15.60 -9.31
CA LEU A 80 0.56 -16.31 -9.78
C LEU A 80 0.29 -17.75 -10.23
N ASN A 81 -0.87 -18.31 -9.86
CA ASN A 81 -1.27 -19.69 -10.16
C ASN A 81 -0.13 -20.68 -9.87
N LEU A 82 0.32 -20.70 -8.61
CA LEU A 82 1.41 -21.53 -8.08
C LEU A 82 0.92 -22.41 -6.94
#